data_AF-A0A7J4RN47-F1
#
_entry.id   AF-A0A7J4RN47-F1
#
_cell.length_a   1.000
_cell.length_b   1.000
_cell.length_c   1.000
_cell.angle_alpha   90.00
_cell.angle_beta   90.00
_cell.angle_gamma   90.00
#
_symmetry.space_group_name_H-M   'P 1'
#
loop_
_entity.id
_entity.type
_entity.pdbx_description
1 polymer ?
#
loop_
_entity_poly.entity_id
_entity_poly.type
_entity_poly.pdbx_seq_one_letter_code
_entity_poly.pdbx_strand_id
1 'polypeptide(L)' 'MSDVETRIQQIAQVLGQLDDTQVPRNIRASAKEAVDNWLLNKNKDMDVRLGMTASKLDEIFNDANLPIHYG' A
#
# COMPACT_ATOMS: atom_id res chain seq x y z
N MET A 1 17.58 -13.59 -1.78
CA MET A 1 16.87 -12.30 -1.66
C MET A 1 17.18 -11.74 -0.28
N SER A 2 17.43 -10.43 -0.14
CA SER A 2 17.65 -9.83 1.19
C SER A 2 16.36 -9.91 2.02
N ASP A 3 16.47 -10.02 3.35
CA ASP A 3 15.30 -10.08 4.25
C ASP A 3 14.35 -8.89 4.05
N VAL A 4 14.92 -7.70 3.79
CA VAL A 4 14.17 -6.47 3.53
C VAL A 4 13.35 -6.55 2.24
N GLU A 5 13.91 -7.04 1.14
CA GLU A 5 13.16 -7.16 -0.12
C GLU A 5 12.02 -8.17 0.02
N THR A 6 12.24 -9.26 0.75
CA THR A 6 11.18 -10.24 1.07
C THR A 6 10.05 -9.59 1.86
N ARG A 7 10.36 -8.77 2.86
CA ARG A 7 9.35 -8.02 3.63
C ARG A 7 8.60 -7.02 2.76
N ILE A 8 9.28 -6.30 1.88
CA ILE A 8 8.65 -5.37 0.93
C ILE A 8 7.65 -6.10 0.04
N GLN A 9 8.02 -7.27 -0.48
CA GLN A 9 7.11 -8.09 -1.30
C GLN A 9 5.92 -8.61 -0.49
N GLN A 10 6.14 -9.02 0.76
CA GLN A 10 5.06 -9.43 1.66
C GLN A 10 4.07 -8.28 1.93
N ILE A 11 4.58 -7.08 2.19
CA ILE A 11 3.73 -5.88 2.38
C ILE A 11 2.95 -5.60 1.10
N ALA A 12 3.60 -5.61 -0.07
CA ALA A 12 2.92 -5.38 -1.35
C ALA A 12 1.81 -6.42 -1.60
N GLN A 13 2.03 -7.68 -1.23
CA GLN A 13 1.04 -8.74 -1.34
C GLN A 13 -0.17 -8.49 -0.42
N VAL A 14 0.06 -8.06 0.82
CA VAL A 14 -1.02 -7.72 1.77
C VAL A 14 -1.80 -6.50 1.27
N LEU A 15 -1.12 -5.45 0.80
CA LEU A 15 -1.79 -4.28 0.23
C LEU A 15 -2.60 -4.62 -1.04
N GLY A 16 -2.14 -5.60 -1.81
CA GLY A 16 -2.87 -6.14 -2.95
C GLY A 16 -4.22 -6.78 -2.57
N GLN A 17 -4.42 -7.22 -1.32
CA GLN A 17 -5.70 -7.74 -0.85
C GLN A 17 -6.79 -6.67 -0.76
N LEU A 18 -6.42 -5.39 -0.79
CA LEU A 18 -7.38 -4.29 -0.90
C LEU A 18 -8.05 -4.26 -2.28
N ASP A 19 -7.55 -4.96 -3.31
CA ASP A 19 -8.24 -5.14 -4.59
C ASP A 19 -9.43 -6.10 -4.48
N ASP A 20 -10.34 -5.79 -3.57
CA ASP A 20 -11.59 -6.50 -3.31
C ASP A 20 -12.77 -5.66 -3.80
N THR A 21 -13.76 -6.32 -4.39
CA THR A 21 -15.04 -5.71 -4.80
C THR A 21 -15.82 -5.03 -3.67
N GLN A 22 -15.59 -5.43 -2.41
CA GLN A 22 -16.16 -4.83 -1.22
C GLN A 22 -15.45 -3.54 -0.79
N VAL A 23 -14.26 -3.26 -1.34
CA VAL A 23 -13.48 -2.05 -1.05
C VAL A 23 -13.84 -0.94 -2.05
N PRO A 24 -14.15 0.28 -1.58
CA PRO A 24 -14.41 1.43 -2.44
C PRO A 24 -13.31 1.68 -3.48
N ARG A 25 -13.72 2.12 -4.68
CA ARG A 25 -12.81 2.31 -5.82
C ARG A 25 -11.65 3.26 -5.52
N ASN A 26 -11.89 4.33 -4.74
CA ASN A 26 -10.87 5.30 -4.34
C ASN A 26 -9.80 4.66 -3.44
N ILE A 27 -10.21 3.81 -2.50
CA ILE A 27 -9.29 3.11 -1.60
C ILE A 27 -8.46 2.09 -2.39
N ARG A 28 -9.09 1.33 -3.27
CA ARG A 28 -8.37 0.40 -4.19
C ARG A 28 -7.34 1.10 -5.04
N ALA A 29 -7.73 2.22 -5.65
CA ALA A 29 -6.83 3.02 -6.48
C ALA A 29 -5.65 3.56 -5.65
N SER A 30 -5.91 4.06 -4.44
CA SER A 30 -4.88 4.60 -3.54
C SER A 30 -3.90 3.52 -3.06
N ALA A 31 -4.41 2.34 -2.72
CA ALA A 31 -3.58 1.20 -2.33
C ALA A 31 -2.68 0.74 -3.49
N LYS A 32 -3.25 0.63 -4.69
CA LYS A 32 -2.50 0.30 -5.91
C LYS A 32 -1.43 1.35 -6.22
N GLU A 33 -1.77 2.64 -6.06
CA GLU A 33 -0.82 3.73 -6.25
C GLU A 33 0.34 3.66 -5.24
N ALA A 34 0.04 3.42 -3.96
CA ALA A 34 1.04 3.23 -2.91
C ALA A 34 2.03 2.12 -3.26
N VAL A 35 1.53 0.99 -3.80
CA VAL A 35 2.37 -0.14 -4.20
C VAL A 35 3.19 0.17 -5.46
N ASP A 36 2.53 0.58 -6.55
CA ASP A 36 3.15 0.69 -7.87
C ASP A 36 4.09 1.91 -7.96
N ASN A 37 3.69 3.06 -7.40
CA ASN A 37 4.46 4.30 -7.53
C ASN A 37 5.54 4.44 -6.45
N TRP A 38 5.38 3.78 -5.30
CA TRP A 38 6.27 3.93 -4.15
C TRP A 38 6.88 2.61 -3.69
N LEU A 39 6.08 1.71 -3.09
CA LEU A 39 6.63 0.53 -2.40
C LEU A 39 7.49 -0.35 -3.31
N LEU A 40 7.10 -0.59 -4.56
CA LEU A 40 7.85 -1.43 -5.52
C LEU A 40 8.69 -0.63 -6.52
N ASN A 41 8.69 0.70 -6.43
CA ASN A 41 9.38 1.55 -7.39
C ASN A 41 10.89 1.64 -7.11
N LYS A 42 11.66 0.72 -7.68
CA LYS A 42 13.13 0.64 -7.52
C LYS A 42 13.90 1.82 -8.13
N ASN A 43 13.23 2.73 -8.85
CA ASN A 43 13.85 3.96 -9.36
C ASN A 43 13.91 5.07 -8.29
N LYS A 44 13.48 4.81 -7.05
CA LYS A 44 13.51 5.74 -5.92
C LYS A 44 14.28 5.13 -4.75
N ASP A 45 14.81 6.00 -3.91
CA ASP A 45 15.49 5.59 -2.69
C ASP A 45 14.53 4.88 -1.72
N MET A 46 15.05 3.89 -1.00
CA MET A 46 14.25 3.04 -0.12
C MET A 46 13.52 3.84 0.95
N ASP A 47 14.16 4.82 1.57
CA ASP A 47 13.56 5.64 2.62
C ASP A 47 12.40 6.49 2.08
N VAL A 48 12.54 7.03 0.88
CA VAL A 48 11.49 7.79 0.18
C VAL A 48 10.31 6.87 -0.14
N ARG A 49 10.58 5.67 -0.65
CA ARG A 49 9.54 4.68 -0.97
C ARG A 49 8.74 4.31 0.28
N LEU A 50 9.41 4.01 1.38
CA LEU A 50 8.77 3.61 2.63
C LEU A 50 7.99 4.77 3.25
N GLY A 51 8.56 5.97 3.31
CA GLY A 51 7.89 7.14 3.87
C GLY A 51 6.62 7.53 3.10
N MET A 52 6.69 7.53 1.76
CA MET A 52 5.53 7.82 0.92
C MET A 52 4.46 6.73 0.97
N THR A 53 4.89 5.46 1.02
CA THR A 53 3.95 4.34 1.20
C THR A 53 3.22 4.47 2.53
N ALA A 54 3.94 4.71 3.64
CA ALA A 54 3.34 4.88 4.96
C ALA A 54 2.33 6.05 4.98
N SER A 55 2.71 7.21 4.44
CA SER A 55 1.80 8.36 4.34
C SER A 55 0.52 8.03 3.55
N LYS A 56 0.60 7.25 2.48
CA LYS A 56 -0.58 6.83 1.71
C LYS A 56 -1.44 5.82 2.45
N LEU A 57 -0.84 4.94 3.23
CA LEU A 57 -1.59 4.01 4.08
C LEU A 57 -2.33 4.74 5.20
N ASP A 58 -1.71 5.76 5.80
CA ASP A 58 -2.37 6.61 6.78
C ASP A 58 -3.58 7.34 6.17
N GLU A 59 -3.47 7.86 4.94
CA GLU A 59 -4.61 8.45 4.23
C GLU A 59 -5.76 7.43 4.03
N ILE A 60 -5.43 6.20 3.64
CA ILE A 60 -6.41 5.11 3.45
C ILE A 60 -7.07 4.72 4.78
N PHE A 61 -6.28 4.59 5.84
CA PHE A 61 -6.76 4.18 7.17
C PHE A 61 -7.72 5.22 7.78
N ASN A 62 -7.52 6.50 7.45
CA ASN A 62 -8.38 7.58 7.89
C ASN A 62 -9.58 7.84 6.94
N ASP A 63 -9.73 7.09 5.85
CA ASP A 63 -10.90 7.20 4.96
C ASP A 63 -12.13 6.60 5.65
N ALA A 64 -13.17 7.42 5.85
CA ALA A 64 -14.42 7.02 6.51
C ALA A 64 -15.16 5.88 5.79
N ASN A 65 -14.82 5.59 4.52
CA ASN A 65 -15.43 4.54 3.73
C ASN A 65 -14.63 3.22 3.76
N LEU A 66 -13.51 3.15 4.50
CA LEU A 66 -12.77 1.91 4.66
C LEU A 66 -13.67 0.85 5.34
N PRO A 67 -13.84 -0.35 4.77
CA PRO A 67 -14.68 -1.36 5.39
C PRO A 67 -14.10 -1.78 6.75
N ILE A 68 -14.99 -1.97 7.74
CA ILE A 68 -14.65 -2.16 9.16
C ILE A 68 -13.71 -3.37 9.40
N HIS A 69 -13.73 -4.36 8.52
CA HIS A 69 -12.83 -5.52 8.61
C HIS A 69 -11.37 -5.22 8.22
N TYR A 70 -11.07 -4.03 7.70
CA TYR A 70 -9.74 -3.58 7.29
C TYR A 70 -9.18 -2.42 8.13
N GLY A 71 -10.00 -1.81 9.01
CA GLY A 71 -9.64 -0.70 9.90
C GLY A 71 -9.39 -1.12 11.34
#